data_AF-A0A100VWY6-F1
#
_entry.id   AF-A0A100VWY6-F1
#
_cell.length_a   1.000
_cell.length_b   1.000
_cell.length_c   1.000
_cell.angle_alpha   90.00
_cell.angle_beta   90.00
_cell.angle_gamma   90.00
#
_symmetry.space_group_name_H-M   'P 1'
#
loop_
_entity.id
_entity.type
_entity.pdbx_description
1 polymer ?
#
loop_
_entity_poly.entity_id
_entity_poly.type
_entity_poly.pdbx_seq_one_letter_code
_entity_poly.pdbx_strand_id
1 'polypeptide(L)'
;MTDKQHLDPSDYRRAAVLTKHQRNGNIAGVLAIVEETNTADRAAELMLATMALHGTFIRRLRTADGITLMADWVHGMGGVDTPDAALIARAARILECHANNDLGGIDREMRAATAEDRATEQFLALLDLYEVALPELTSRAALGWIDTQIEVLRLEEAWDE
;
A
#
# COMPACT_ATOMS: atom_id res chain seq x y z
N MET A 1 -12.19 24.26 28.33
CA MET A 1 -12.68 24.51 26.96
C MET A 1 -11.53 24.19 26.03
N THR A 2 -11.52 23.00 25.46
CA THR A 2 -10.48 22.60 24.49
C THR A 2 -10.94 23.13 23.14
N ASP A 3 -10.31 24.21 22.69
CA ASP A 3 -10.58 24.78 21.38
C ASP A 3 -10.39 23.68 20.33
N LYS A 4 -11.41 23.44 19.50
CA LYS A 4 -11.25 22.58 18.33
C LYS A 4 -10.27 23.30 17.41
N GLN A 5 -9.00 22.87 17.40
CA GLN A 5 -8.02 23.32 16.41
C GLN A 5 -8.59 23.04 15.02
N HIS A 6 -9.14 24.08 14.40
CA HIS A 6 -9.71 23.99 13.07
C HIS A 6 -8.55 24.03 12.08
N LEU A 7 -8.15 22.85 11.60
CA LEU A 7 -7.16 22.71 10.53
C LEU A 7 -7.64 23.46 9.29
N ASP A 8 -6.77 24.28 8.70
CA ASP A 8 -7.08 24.99 7.49
C ASP A 8 -6.57 24.23 6.24
N PRO A 9 -7.08 24.53 5.02
CA PRO A 9 -6.59 23.90 3.81
C PRO A 9 -5.09 24.10 3.54
N SER A 10 -4.50 25.17 4.09
CA SER A 10 -3.08 25.47 3.93
C SER A 10 -2.19 24.53 4.77
N ASP A 11 -2.65 24.09 5.94
CA ASP A 11 -1.98 23.07 6.77
C ASP A 11 -1.96 21.72 6.05
N TYR A 12 -3.08 21.31 5.45
CA TYR A 12 -3.15 20.09 4.64
C TYR A 12 -2.24 20.17 3.40
N ARG A 13 -2.19 21.32 2.73
CA ARG A 13 -1.27 21.54 1.61
C ARG A 13 0.19 21.41 2.06
N ARG A 14 0.57 22.01 3.19
CA ARG A 14 1.93 21.89 3.74
C ARG A 14 2.26 20.47 4.14
N ALA A 15 1.34 19.75 4.79
CA ALA A 15 1.49 18.33 5.11
C ALA A 15 1.71 17.46 3.86
N ALA A 16 1.00 17.74 2.76
CA ALA A 16 1.18 17.03 1.50
C ALA A 16 2.55 17.32 0.85
N VAL A 17 2.98 18.58 0.85
CA VAL A 17 4.32 18.98 0.35
C VAL A 17 5.43 18.37 1.21
N LEU A 18 5.29 18.41 2.54
CA LEU A 18 6.19 17.78 3.50
C LEU A 18 6.36 16.28 3.19
N THR A 19 5.24 15.57 3.03
CA THR A 19 5.22 14.13 2.70
C THR A 19 5.91 13.86 1.36
N LYS A 20 5.67 14.69 0.33
CA LYS A 20 6.34 14.58 -0.97
C LYS A 20 7.84 14.80 -0.88
N HIS A 21 8.28 15.83 -0.15
CA HIS A 21 9.71 16.12 0.04
C HIS A 21 10.40 14.97 0.75
N GLN A 22 9.80 14.43 1.81
CA GLN A 22 10.39 13.33 2.53
C GLN A 22 10.50 12.06 1.68
N ARG A 23 9.46 11.72 0.90
CA ARG A 23 9.50 10.56 -0.01
C ARG A 23 10.57 10.69 -1.10
N ASN A 24 10.93 11.91 -1.48
CA ASN A 24 11.97 12.18 -2.48
C ASN A 24 13.36 12.41 -1.86
N GLY A 25 13.55 12.20 -0.55
CA GLY A 25 14.82 12.46 0.12
C GLY A 25 15.24 13.94 0.18
N ASN A 26 14.32 14.87 -0.09
CA ASN A 26 14.59 16.31 -0.07
C ASN A 26 14.50 16.86 1.36
N ILE A 27 15.54 16.62 2.16
CA ILE A 27 15.63 17.08 3.56
C ILE A 27 15.56 18.60 3.67
N ALA A 28 16.19 19.34 2.75
CA ALA A 28 16.13 20.80 2.75
C ALA A 28 14.68 21.32 2.61
N GLY A 29 13.89 20.70 1.73
CA GLY A 29 12.47 21.00 1.57
C GLY A 29 11.63 20.66 2.80
N VAL A 30 11.94 19.57 3.50
CA VAL A 30 11.30 19.21 4.78
C VAL A 30 11.57 20.29 5.84
N LEU A 31 12.83 20.67 6.02
CA LEU A 31 13.24 21.68 6.99
C LEU A 31 12.60 23.04 6.71
N ALA A 32 12.56 23.46 5.45
CA ALA A 32 11.95 24.74 5.06
C ALA A 32 10.46 24.82 5.43
N ILE A 33 9.69 23.74 5.22
CA ILE A 33 8.26 23.71 5.57
C ILE A 33 8.07 23.74 7.10
N VAL A 34 8.91 23.02 7.85
CA VAL A 34 8.85 23.02 9.31
C VAL A 34 9.22 24.41 9.87
N GLU A 35 10.25 25.05 9.33
CA GLU A 35 10.67 26.40 9.73
C GLU A 35 9.63 27.46 9.41
N GLU A 36 9.04 27.44 8.21
CA GLU A 36 7.92 28.33 7.83
C GLU A 36 6.76 28.19 8.82
N THR A 37 6.40 26.95 9.15
CA THR A 37 5.26 26.65 10.02
C THR A 37 5.53 27.01 11.47
N ASN A 38 6.75 26.78 11.96
CA ASN A 38 7.18 27.21 13.29
C ASN A 38 7.18 28.74 13.41
N THR A 39 7.64 29.44 12.37
CA THR A 39 7.63 30.91 12.32
C THR A 39 6.20 31.45 12.39
N ALA A 40 5.23 30.71 11.85
CA ALA A 40 3.81 31.03 11.92
C ALA A 40 3.11 30.56 13.21
N ASP A 41 3.84 29.94 14.16
CA ASP A 41 3.31 29.32 15.40
C ASP A 41 2.21 28.28 15.15
N ARG A 42 2.36 27.48 14.07
CA ARG A 42 1.38 26.46 13.63
C ARG A 42 1.93 25.03 13.62
N ALA A 43 2.96 24.76 14.41
CA ALA A 43 3.64 23.47 14.42
C ALA A 43 2.70 22.31 14.79
N ALA A 44 1.79 22.55 15.75
CA ALA A 44 0.81 21.56 16.18
C ALA A 44 -0.21 21.25 15.09
N GLU A 45 -0.68 22.28 14.38
CA GLU A 45 -1.61 22.18 13.27
C GLU A 45 -0.99 21.43 12.09
N LEU A 46 0.27 21.68 11.75
CA LEU A 46 1.00 20.91 10.74
C LEU A 46 1.11 19.44 11.12
N MET A 47 1.41 19.13 12.39
CA MET A 47 1.50 17.75 12.86
C MET A 47 0.13 17.05 12.79
N LEU A 48 -0.93 17.70 13.24
CA LEU A 48 -2.31 17.20 13.17
C LEU A 48 -2.75 17.00 11.71
N ALA A 49 -2.50 17.96 10.82
CA ALA A 49 -2.78 17.83 9.40
C ALA A 49 -1.99 16.68 8.75
N THR A 50 -0.73 16.47 9.17
CA THR A 50 0.09 15.36 8.69
C THR A 50 -0.49 14.01 9.10
N MET A 51 -0.90 13.85 10.37
CA MET A 51 -1.55 12.62 10.84
C MET A 51 -2.91 12.40 10.14
N ALA A 52 -3.73 13.44 10.01
CA ALA A 52 -5.03 13.37 9.34
C ALA A 52 -4.90 13.02 7.84
N LEU A 53 -3.88 13.58 7.18
CA LEU A 53 -3.56 13.28 5.78
C LEU A 53 -3.13 11.82 5.61
N HIS A 54 -2.23 11.32 6.46
CA HIS A 54 -1.80 9.92 6.41
C HIS A 54 -2.95 8.95 6.74
N GLY A 55 -3.84 9.30 7.68
CA GLY A 55 -5.07 8.54 7.94
C GLY A 55 -5.98 8.48 6.71
N THR A 56 -5.98 9.52 5.86
CA THR A 56 -6.71 9.52 4.58
C THR A 56 -6.02 8.67 3.52
N PHE A 57 -4.68 8.71 3.43
CA PHE A 57 -3.91 7.84 2.53
C PHE A 57 -4.12 6.37 2.86
N ILE A 58 -4.08 5.98 4.14
CA ILE A 58 -4.32 4.59 4.55
C ILE A 58 -5.65 4.08 4.02
N ARG A 59 -6.74 4.86 4.17
CA ARG A 59 -8.06 4.46 3.64
C ARG A 59 -8.08 4.38 2.12
N ARG A 60 -7.48 5.35 1.43
CA ARG A 60 -7.50 5.42 -0.04
C ARG A 60 -6.61 4.35 -0.69
N LEU A 61 -5.54 3.91 -0.02
CA LEU A 61 -4.70 2.82 -0.49
C LEU A 61 -5.39 1.45 -0.42
N ARG A 62 -6.60 1.37 0.16
CA ARG A 62 -7.43 0.16 0.20
C ARG A 62 -8.62 0.23 -0.78
N THR A 63 -8.58 1.12 -1.77
CA THR A 63 -9.57 1.20 -2.87
C THR A 63 -8.96 0.71 -4.19
N ALA A 64 -9.75 0.64 -5.26
CA ALA A 64 -9.24 0.33 -6.61
C ALA A 64 -8.08 1.26 -7.03
N ASP A 65 -8.18 2.57 -6.76
CA ASP A 65 -7.07 3.53 -6.95
C ASP A 65 -5.79 3.10 -6.22
N GLY A 66 -5.95 2.55 -5.00
CA GLY A 66 -4.85 2.02 -4.20
C GLY A 66 -4.17 0.81 -4.83
N ILE A 67 -4.95 -0.09 -5.44
CA ILE A 67 -4.41 -1.24 -6.18
C ILE A 67 -3.58 -0.77 -7.38
N THR A 68 -4.04 0.25 -8.12
CA THR A 68 -3.27 0.84 -9.22
C THR A 68 -1.94 1.43 -8.74
N LEU A 69 -1.94 2.16 -7.63
CA LEU A 69 -0.70 2.71 -7.05
C LEU A 69 0.27 1.62 -6.58
N MET A 70 -0.25 0.52 -6.02
CA MET A 70 0.56 -0.64 -5.65
C MET A 70 1.15 -1.31 -6.89
N ALA A 71 0.37 -1.52 -7.95
CA ALA A 71 0.86 -2.13 -9.19
C ALA A 71 2.00 -1.31 -9.82
N ASP A 72 1.87 0.02 -9.88
CA ASP A 72 2.93 0.92 -10.35
C ASP A 72 4.19 0.84 -9.48
N TRP A 73 4.03 0.81 -8.17
CA TRP A 73 5.15 0.66 -7.23
C TRP A 73 5.87 -0.70 -7.40
N VAL A 74 5.12 -1.81 -7.53
CA VAL A 74 5.71 -3.14 -7.78
C VAL A 74 6.41 -3.20 -9.14
N HIS A 75 5.82 -2.58 -10.17
CA HIS A 75 6.46 -2.48 -11.49
C HIS A 75 7.81 -1.76 -11.40
N GLY A 76 7.90 -0.67 -10.64
CA GLY A 76 9.15 0.03 -10.36
C GLY A 76 10.22 -0.82 -9.67
N MET A 77 9.82 -1.81 -8.85
CA MET A 77 10.75 -2.75 -8.22
C MET A 77 11.29 -3.81 -9.19
N GLY A 78 10.50 -4.21 -10.19
CA GLY A 78 10.90 -5.20 -11.20
C GLY A 78 12.05 -4.76 -12.12
N GLY A 79 12.43 -3.48 -12.08
CA GLY A 79 13.60 -2.95 -12.78
C GLY A 79 14.94 -3.13 -12.05
N VAL A 80 14.94 -3.69 -10.84
CA VAL A 80 16.17 -3.99 -10.09
C VAL A 80 16.68 -5.36 -10.53
N ASP A 81 17.94 -5.42 -10.96
CA ASP A 81 18.62 -6.65 -11.44
C ASP A 81 18.86 -7.61 -10.27
N THR A 82 17.82 -8.36 -9.89
CA THR A 82 17.84 -9.39 -8.86
C THR A 82 17.52 -10.76 -9.46
N PRO A 83 17.96 -11.87 -8.85
CA PRO A 83 17.58 -13.22 -9.29
C PRO A 83 16.05 -13.43 -9.41
N ASP A 84 15.28 -12.64 -8.66
CA ASP A 84 13.82 -12.73 -8.57
C ASP A 84 13.08 -11.64 -9.36
N ALA A 85 13.79 -10.82 -10.14
CA ALA A 85 13.20 -9.73 -10.91
C ALA A 85 12.07 -10.21 -11.84
N ALA A 86 12.20 -11.41 -12.41
CA ALA A 86 11.17 -12.03 -13.24
C ALA A 86 9.89 -12.38 -12.46
N LEU A 87 10.01 -12.87 -11.22
CA LEU A 87 8.87 -13.17 -10.35
C LEU A 87 8.15 -11.90 -9.90
N ILE A 88 8.92 -10.87 -9.53
CA ILE A 88 8.40 -9.56 -9.11
C ILE A 88 7.68 -8.90 -10.29
N ALA A 89 8.28 -8.90 -11.48
CA ALA A 89 7.66 -8.36 -12.68
C ALA A 89 6.39 -9.12 -13.07
N ARG A 90 6.37 -10.45 -12.91
CA ARG A 90 5.16 -11.26 -13.14
C ARG A 90 4.07 -10.95 -12.11
N ALA A 91 4.42 -10.83 -10.83
CA ALA A 91 3.47 -10.46 -9.79
C ALA A 91 2.87 -9.07 -10.02
N ALA A 92 3.68 -8.10 -10.48
CA ALA A 92 3.20 -6.77 -10.87
C ALA A 92 2.13 -6.85 -11.98
N ARG A 93 2.38 -7.65 -13.02
CA ARG A 93 1.42 -7.86 -14.12
C ARG A 93 0.16 -8.55 -13.64
N ILE A 94 0.26 -9.54 -12.76
CA ILE A 94 -0.90 -10.21 -12.15
C ILE A 94 -1.75 -9.20 -11.36
N LEU A 95 -1.12 -8.31 -10.58
CA LEU A 95 -1.81 -7.26 -9.84
C LEU A 95 -2.50 -6.25 -10.78
N GLU A 96 -1.86 -5.87 -11.88
CA GLU A 96 -2.44 -5.01 -12.90
C GLU A 96 -3.65 -5.68 -13.58
N CYS A 97 -3.54 -6.95 -13.95
CA CYS A 97 -4.65 -7.72 -14.49
C CYS A 97 -5.81 -7.80 -13.49
N HIS A 98 -5.52 -8.06 -12.21
CA HIS A 98 -6.54 -8.05 -11.14
C HIS A 98 -7.22 -6.68 -11.00
N ALA A 99 -6.45 -5.59 -10.99
CA ALA A 99 -6.99 -4.22 -10.93
C ALA A 99 -7.96 -3.92 -12.09
N ASN A 100 -7.70 -4.50 -13.26
CA ASN A 100 -8.49 -4.33 -14.47
C ASN A 100 -9.58 -5.41 -14.67
N ASN A 101 -9.78 -6.31 -13.71
CA ASN A 101 -10.65 -7.49 -13.84
C ASN A 101 -10.32 -8.39 -15.06
N ASP A 102 -9.06 -8.42 -15.49
CA ASP A 102 -8.57 -9.24 -16.60
C ASP A 102 -8.17 -10.64 -16.13
N LEU A 103 -9.18 -11.51 -15.92
CA LEU A 103 -8.95 -12.91 -15.54
C LEU A 103 -8.15 -13.69 -16.60
N GLY A 104 -8.27 -13.33 -17.88
CA GLY A 104 -7.51 -13.96 -18.97
C GLY A 104 -6.02 -13.61 -18.91
N GLY A 105 -5.69 -12.38 -18.50
CA GLY A 105 -4.32 -11.96 -18.20
C GLY A 105 -3.72 -12.73 -17.03
N ILE A 106 -4.47 -12.90 -15.94
CA ILE A 106 -4.02 -13.69 -14.77
C ILE A 106 -3.75 -15.15 -15.17
N ASP A 107 -4.67 -15.80 -15.89
CA ASP A 107 -4.50 -17.19 -16.35
C ASP A 107 -3.24 -17.33 -17.23
N ARG A 108 -2.99 -16.36 -18.12
CA ARG A 108 -1.78 -16.36 -18.96
C ARG A 108 -0.48 -16.34 -18.15
N GLU A 109 -0.37 -15.44 -17.19
CA GLU A 109 0.84 -15.31 -16.37
C GLU A 109 1.04 -16.55 -15.48
N MET A 110 -0.03 -17.12 -14.93
CA MET A 110 0.05 -18.34 -14.13
C MET A 110 0.39 -19.57 -14.98
N ARG A 111 -0.13 -19.68 -16.21
CA ARG A 111 0.28 -20.73 -17.14
C ARG A 111 1.76 -20.63 -17.50
N ALA A 112 2.27 -19.41 -17.68
CA ALA A 112 3.69 -19.20 -17.92
C ALA A 112 4.54 -19.64 -16.71
N ALA A 113 4.12 -19.30 -15.49
CA ALA A 113 4.79 -19.76 -14.26
C ALA A 113 4.76 -21.29 -14.13
N THR A 114 3.64 -21.93 -14.42
CA THR A 114 3.52 -23.40 -14.42
C THR A 114 4.40 -24.05 -15.49
N ALA A 115 4.48 -23.47 -16.69
CA ALA A 115 5.36 -23.97 -17.75
C ALA A 115 6.86 -23.87 -17.39
N GLU A 116 7.21 -23.01 -16.45
CA GLU A 116 8.56 -22.85 -15.88
C GLU A 116 8.80 -23.70 -14.63
N ASP A 117 7.83 -24.50 -14.17
CA ASP A 117 7.83 -25.20 -12.86
C ASP A 117 7.99 -24.24 -11.66
N ARG A 118 7.50 -23.00 -11.78
CA ARG A 118 7.63 -21.93 -10.77
C ARG A 118 6.31 -21.43 -10.20
N ALA A 119 5.25 -22.23 -10.30
CA ALA A 119 3.93 -21.81 -9.84
C ALA A 119 3.91 -21.48 -8.33
N THR A 120 4.57 -22.30 -7.51
CA THR A 120 4.66 -22.08 -6.06
C THR A 120 5.42 -20.80 -5.73
N GLU A 121 6.59 -20.59 -6.35
CA GLU A 121 7.39 -19.38 -6.19
C GLU A 121 6.63 -18.13 -6.60
N GLN A 122 5.76 -18.24 -7.61
CA GLN A 122 4.92 -17.13 -8.03
C GLN A 122 3.86 -16.74 -6.99
N PHE A 123 3.25 -17.73 -6.33
CA PHE A 123 2.33 -17.48 -5.22
C PHE A 123 3.07 -16.87 -4.03
N LEU A 124 4.23 -17.41 -3.66
CA LEU A 124 5.05 -16.87 -2.57
C LEU A 124 5.47 -15.43 -2.86
N ALA A 125 5.94 -15.12 -4.07
CA ALA A 125 6.28 -13.76 -4.46
C ALA A 125 5.10 -12.79 -4.36
N LEU A 126 3.87 -13.24 -4.68
CA LEU A 126 2.67 -12.42 -4.51
C LEU A 126 2.33 -12.19 -3.03
N LEU A 127 2.47 -13.23 -2.19
CA LEU A 127 2.26 -13.12 -0.74
C LEU A 127 3.29 -12.19 -0.09
N ASP A 128 4.56 -12.30 -0.46
CA ASP A 128 5.64 -11.43 0.03
C ASP A 128 5.37 -9.96 -0.32
N LEU A 129 4.85 -9.68 -1.53
CA LEU A 129 4.44 -8.33 -1.92
C LEU A 129 3.29 -7.80 -1.05
N TYR A 130 2.30 -8.64 -0.76
CA TYR A 130 1.22 -8.26 0.15
C TYR A 130 1.70 -8.10 1.58
N GLU A 131 2.68 -8.86 2.05
CA GLU A 131 3.28 -8.67 3.37
C GLU A 131 3.93 -7.29 3.49
N VAL A 132 4.66 -6.85 2.46
CA VAL A 132 5.26 -5.51 2.42
C VAL A 132 4.18 -4.40 2.31
N ALA A 133 3.10 -4.62 1.56
CA ALA A 133 2.04 -3.64 1.35
C ALA A 133 0.98 -3.59 2.49
N LEU A 134 0.90 -4.65 3.28
CA LEU A 134 -0.05 -4.87 4.37
C LEU A 134 0.69 -5.34 5.64
N PRO A 135 1.73 -4.61 6.12
CA PRO A 135 2.53 -5.08 7.25
C PRO A 135 1.67 -5.28 8.51
N GLU A 136 0.54 -4.58 8.64
CA GLU A 136 -0.39 -4.73 9.75
C GLU A 136 -1.03 -6.13 9.83
N LEU A 137 -1.11 -6.87 8.71
CA LEU A 137 -1.64 -8.24 8.68
C LEU A 137 -0.74 -9.25 9.40
N THR A 138 0.52 -8.91 9.62
CA THR A 138 1.46 -9.74 10.41
C THR A 138 1.27 -9.58 11.92
N SER A 139 0.43 -8.63 12.36
CA SER A 139 0.16 -8.42 13.78
C SER A 139 -0.64 -9.59 14.38
N ARG A 140 -0.44 -9.87 15.67
CA ARG A 140 -1.20 -10.91 16.38
C ARG A 140 -2.71 -10.74 16.26
N ALA A 141 -3.19 -9.49 16.28
CA ALA A 141 -4.60 -9.20 16.15
C ALA A 141 -5.14 -9.56 14.75
N ALA A 142 -4.38 -9.22 13.69
CA ALA A 142 -4.77 -9.56 12.33
C ALA A 142 -4.71 -11.06 12.07
N LEU A 143 -3.69 -11.76 12.57
CA LEU A 143 -3.62 -13.23 12.48
C LEU A 143 -4.82 -13.92 13.14
N GLY A 144 -5.20 -13.49 14.35
CA GLY A 144 -6.40 -14.02 15.01
C GLY A 144 -7.71 -13.70 14.27
N TRP A 145 -7.76 -12.56 13.57
CA TRP A 145 -8.89 -12.25 12.69
C TRP A 145 -8.92 -13.16 11.45
N ILE A 146 -7.76 -13.43 10.82
CA ILE A 146 -7.65 -14.38 9.70
C ILE A 146 -8.11 -15.78 10.13
N ASP A 147 -7.69 -16.26 11.30
CA ASP A 147 -8.16 -17.54 11.85
C ASP A 147 -9.70 -17.59 11.94
N THR A 148 -10.31 -16.48 12.37
CA THR A 148 -11.77 -16.36 12.42
C THR A 148 -12.41 -16.39 11.03
N GLN A 149 -11.81 -15.73 10.04
CA GLN A 149 -12.33 -15.75 8.65
C GLN A 149 -12.23 -17.13 8.02
N ILE A 150 -11.15 -17.88 8.28
CA ILE A 150 -11.00 -19.26 7.81
C ILE A 150 -12.16 -20.13 8.33
N GLU A 151 -12.52 -20.00 9.59
CA GLU A 151 -13.64 -20.76 10.16
C GLU A 151 -15.00 -20.36 9.58
N VAL A 152 -15.22 -19.07 9.30
CA VAL A 152 -16.44 -18.60 8.63
C VAL A 152 -16.56 -19.19 7.23
N LEU A 153 -15.50 -19.07 6.41
CA LEU A 153 -15.49 -19.57 5.05
C LEU A 153 -15.67 -21.10 5.00
N ARG A 154 -15.04 -21.84 5.94
CA ARG A 154 -15.23 -23.29 6.07
C ARG A 154 -16.69 -23.67 6.35
N LEU A 155 -17.41 -22.86 7.12
CA LEU A 155 -18.83 -23.07 7.39
C LEU A 155 -19.70 -22.77 6.16
N GLU A 156 -19.36 -21.74 5.39
CA GLU A 156 -20.04 -21.39 4.14
C GLU A 156 -19.87 -22.49 3.08
N GLU A 157 -18.65 -23.04 2.92
CA GLU A 157 -18.37 -24.17 2.02
C GLU A 157 -19.25 -25.39 2.35
N ALA A 158 -19.40 -25.71 3.64
CA ALA A 158 -20.22 -26.82 4.09
C ALA A 158 -21.74 -26.60 3.91
N TRP A 159 -22.18 -25.38 3.60
CA TRP A 159 -23.58 -25.05 3.34
C TRP A 159 -23.91 -25.00 1.85
N ASP A 160 -22.90 -24.89 0.98
CA ASP A 160 -23.02 -24.90 -0.48
C ASP A 160 -22.83 -26.31 -1.10
N GLU A 161 -22.49 -27.32 -0.30
CA GLU A 161 -22.46 -28.77 -0.65
C GLU A 161 -23.80 -29.50 -0.36
#